data_AF-A0A528DAE4-F1
#
_entry.id   AF-A0A528DAE4-F1
#
_cell.length_a   1.000
_cell.length_b   1.000
_cell.length_c   1.000
_cell.angle_alpha   90.00
_cell.angle_beta   90.00
_cell.angle_gamma   90.00
#
_symmetry.space_group_name_H-M   'P 1'
#
loop_
_entity.id
_entity.type
_entity.pdbx_description
1 polymer ?
#
loop_
_entity_poly.entity_id
_entity_poly.type
_entity_poly.pdbx_seq_one_letter_code
_entity_poly.pdbx_strand_id
1 'polypeptide(L)'
;MRWLAIATVGVLLAFLFTLADTMAQDMSPLPSKPTVDLPVGQGRLLRFNEPVESVLIADTTIADLQVVSPGMVYVFGLKPGLTNLIAITADERVEATAQFRVTPD
;
A
#
# COMPACT_ATOMS: atom_id res chain seq x y z
N MET A 1 45.27 10.83 41.50
CA MET A 1 44.29 11.76 40.90
C MET A 1 44.32 11.80 39.36
N ARG A 2 44.64 10.69 38.65
CA ARG A 2 44.71 10.67 37.16
C ARG A 2 43.81 9.61 36.51
N TRP A 3 43.15 8.75 37.28
CA TRP A 3 42.25 7.71 36.78
C TRP A 3 40.78 8.15 36.72
N LEU A 4 40.38 9.17 37.50
CA LEU A 4 39.01 9.69 37.45
C LEU A 4 38.71 10.46 36.14
N ALA A 5 39.72 11.01 35.47
CA ALA A 5 39.54 11.76 34.23
C ALA A 5 39.31 10.88 32.99
N ILE A 6 39.70 9.60 33.05
CA ILE A 6 39.56 8.66 31.93
C ILE A 6 38.15 8.05 31.92
N ALA A 7 37.57 7.81 33.10
CA ALA A 7 36.23 7.25 33.25
C ALA A 7 35.13 8.20 32.72
N THR A 8 35.28 9.51 32.90
CA THR A 8 34.30 10.50 32.42
C THR A 8 34.32 10.69 30.91
N VAL A 9 35.48 10.57 30.25
CA VAL A 9 35.58 10.66 28.79
C VAL A 9 34.94 9.45 28.11
N GLY A 10 35.08 8.25 28.69
CA GLY A 10 34.44 7.03 28.16
C GLY A 10 32.91 7.08 28.22
N VAL A 11 32.35 7.66 29.29
CA VAL A 11 30.89 7.82 29.45
C VAL A 11 30.32 8.88 28.50
N LEU A 12 31.07 9.95 28.22
CA LEU A 12 30.63 10.98 27.27
C LEU A 12 30.64 10.48 25.81
N LEU A 13 31.58 9.60 25.47
CA LEU A 13 31.66 8.96 24.14
C LEU A 13 30.55 7.91 23.94
N ALA A 14 30.14 7.19 24.97
CA ALA A 14 29.02 6.26 24.91
C ALA A 14 27.66 6.98 24.71
N PHE A 15 27.52 8.18 25.27
CA PHE A 15 26.29 8.99 25.12
C PHE A 15 26.14 9.58 23.71
N LEU A 16 27.24 9.73 22.96
CA LEU A 16 27.22 10.17 21.55
C LEU A 16 26.81 9.04 20.59
N PHE A 17 26.92 7.77 21.00
CA PHE A 17 26.60 6.61 20.16
C PHE A 17 25.12 6.20 20.22
N THR A 18 24.33 6.73 21.16
CA THR A 18 22.89 6.43 21.29
C THR A 18 22.00 7.28 20.39
N LEU A 19 22.58 8.18 19.57
CA LEU A 19 21.90 8.87 18.47
C LEU A 19 21.82 7.98 17.22
N ALA A 20 21.66 6.67 17.41
CA ALA A 20 21.45 5.74 16.31
C ALA A 20 20.18 6.16 15.56
N ASP A 21 20.37 6.55 14.30
CA ASP A 21 19.35 7.02 13.39
C ASP A 21 18.05 6.22 13.50
N THR A 22 16.98 6.89 13.93
CA THR A 22 15.63 6.45 13.58
C THR A 22 15.51 6.65 12.06
N MET A 23 15.85 5.62 11.31
CA MET A 23 15.54 5.50 9.90
C MET A 23 14.03 5.41 9.79
N ALA A 24 13.35 6.56 9.73
CA ALA A 24 11.96 6.62 9.32
C ALA A 24 11.92 6.07 7.89
N GLN A 25 11.26 4.93 7.70
CA GLN A 25 11.13 4.35 6.37
C GLN A 25 10.23 5.25 5.55
N ASP A 26 10.82 5.94 4.57
CA ASP A 26 10.09 6.76 3.60
C ASP A 26 9.12 5.86 2.82
N MET A 27 7.85 5.89 3.22
CA MET A 27 6.77 5.33 2.42
C MET A 27 6.60 6.22 1.19
N SER A 28 7.20 5.83 0.07
CA SER A 28 7.02 6.55 -1.19
C SER A 28 5.53 6.56 -1.55
N PRO A 29 4.92 7.73 -1.83
CA PRO A 29 3.52 7.79 -2.24
C PRO A 29 3.31 6.96 -3.50
N LEU A 30 2.37 6.02 -3.45
CA LEU A 30 1.93 5.30 -4.65
C LEU A 30 1.54 6.32 -5.74
N PRO A 31 1.87 6.05 -7.02
CA PRO A 31 1.57 6.97 -8.13
C PRO A 31 0.08 7.36 -8.16
N SER A 32 -0.20 8.53 -8.74
CA SER A 32 -1.55 9.09 -8.89
C SER A 32 -2.51 8.04 -9.44
N LYS A 33 -3.50 7.65 -8.62
CA LYS A 33 -4.39 6.53 -8.88
C LYS A 33 -5.48 6.95 -9.86
N PRO A 34 -5.66 6.29 -11.01
CA PRO A 34 -6.84 6.51 -11.84
C PRO A 34 -8.10 6.25 -10.99
N THR A 35 -9.00 7.22 -10.96
CA THR A 35 -10.31 7.08 -10.33
C THR A 35 -11.28 6.51 -11.35
N VAL A 36 -11.90 5.40 -10.99
CA VAL A 36 -12.88 4.70 -11.82
C VAL A 36 -14.25 4.87 -11.19
N ASP A 37 -15.16 5.51 -11.91
CA ASP A 37 -16.56 5.60 -11.48
C ASP A 37 -17.25 4.25 -11.71
N LEU A 38 -17.88 3.73 -10.66
CA LEU A 38 -18.46 2.40 -10.64
C LEU A 38 -19.86 2.46 -10.03
N PRO A 39 -20.94 2.61 -10.82
CA PRO A 39 -22.28 2.66 -10.26
C PRO A 39 -22.61 1.40 -9.44
N VAL A 40 -23.43 1.55 -8.39
CA VAL A 40 -23.90 0.42 -7.58
C VAL A 40 -24.59 -0.62 -8.45
N GLY A 41 -24.30 -1.90 -8.24
CA GLY A 41 -24.87 -3.00 -9.04
C GLY A 41 -24.23 -3.17 -10.41
N GLN A 42 -23.32 -2.28 -10.82
CA GLN A 42 -22.54 -2.42 -12.04
C GLN A 42 -21.13 -2.93 -11.72
N GLY A 43 -20.52 -3.58 -12.70
CA GLY A 43 -19.16 -4.06 -12.61
C GLY A 43 -18.33 -3.75 -13.84
N ARG A 44 -17.01 -3.73 -13.65
CA ARG A 44 -16.02 -3.45 -14.67
C ARG A 44 -14.97 -4.55 -14.67
N LEU A 45 -14.56 -4.94 -15.88
CA LEU A 45 -13.43 -5.84 -16.06
C LEU A 45 -12.15 -5.03 -16.14
N LEU A 46 -11.18 -5.38 -15.30
CA LEU A 46 -9.85 -4.80 -15.29
C LEU A 46 -8.88 -5.84 -15.82
N ARG A 47 -7.96 -5.38 -16.67
CA ARG A 47 -6.86 -6.19 -17.21
C ARG A 47 -5.55 -5.61 -16.71
N PHE A 48 -4.66 -6.49 -16.27
CA PHE A 48 -3.31 -6.14 -15.87
C PHE A 48 -2.36 -6.38 -17.06
N ASN A 49 -1.21 -5.69 -17.10
CA ASN A 49 -0.24 -5.90 -18.18
C ASN A 49 0.56 -7.19 -17.95
N GLU A 50 0.74 -7.55 -16.67
CA GLU A 50 1.39 -8.78 -16.24
C GLU A 50 0.47 -9.61 -15.32
N PRO A 51 0.69 -10.94 -15.20
CA PRO A 51 -0.02 -11.76 -14.23
C PRO A 51 0.22 -11.30 -12.79
N VAL A 52 -0.85 -11.21 -12.01
CA VAL A 52 -0.81 -10.86 -10.59
C VAL A 52 -1.05 -12.10 -9.73
N GLU A 53 -0.35 -12.19 -8.60
CA GLU A 53 -0.51 -13.26 -7.62
C GLU A 53 -1.59 -12.91 -6.60
N SER A 54 -1.66 -11.63 -6.22
CA SER A 54 -2.60 -11.16 -5.20
C SER A 54 -3.30 -9.86 -5.60
N VAL A 55 -4.58 -9.78 -5.29
CA VAL A 55 -5.40 -8.58 -5.50
C VAL A 55 -6.12 -8.24 -4.20
N LEU A 56 -5.92 -7.01 -3.73
CA LEU A 56 -6.46 -6.52 -2.48
C LEU A 56 -7.43 -5.38 -2.76
N ILE A 57 -8.55 -5.37 -2.06
CA ILE A 57 -9.50 -4.25 -2.02
C ILE A 57 -9.63 -3.74 -0.59
N ALA A 58 -9.59 -2.42 -0.42
CA ALA A 58 -9.50 -1.83 0.92
C ALA A 58 -10.78 -2.01 1.75
N ASP A 59 -11.94 -1.83 1.13
CA ASP A 59 -13.25 -2.01 1.74
C ASP A 59 -14.14 -2.88 0.84
N THR A 60 -14.34 -4.14 1.26
CA THR A 60 -15.19 -5.13 0.60
C THR A 60 -16.69 -4.87 0.77
N THR A 61 -17.08 -3.90 1.61
CA THR A 61 -18.49 -3.51 1.78
C THR A 61 -18.91 -2.43 0.76
N ILE A 62 -17.95 -1.70 0.18
CA ILE A 62 -18.16 -0.67 -0.85
C ILE A 62 -18.12 -1.28 -2.25
N ALA A 63 -17.10 -2.08 -2.54
CA ALA A 63 -16.98 -2.84 -3.77
C ALA A 63 -16.28 -4.16 -3.48
N ASP A 64 -16.57 -5.18 -4.28
CA ASP A 64 -15.94 -6.48 -4.18
C ASP A 64 -15.45 -6.92 -5.56
N LEU A 65 -14.67 -8.00 -5.59
CA LEU A 65 -14.02 -8.47 -6.79
C LEU A 65 -14.04 -9.98 -6.94
N GLN A 66 -13.95 -10.42 -8.18
CA GLN A 66 -13.75 -11.81 -8.54
C GLN A 66 -12.57 -11.93 -9.48
N VAL A 67 -11.61 -12.77 -9.11
CA VAL A 67 -10.47 -13.10 -9.95
C VAL A 67 -10.96 -14.03 -11.06
N VAL A 68 -10.89 -13.56 -12.30
CA VAL A 68 -11.30 -14.33 -13.49
C VAL A 68 -10.11 -15.12 -14.03
N SER A 69 -8.93 -14.52 -14.00
CA SER A 69 -7.65 -15.13 -14.39
C SER A 69 -6.48 -14.35 -13.79
N PRO A 70 -5.24 -14.85 -13.80
CA PRO A 70 -4.09 -14.12 -13.26
C PRO A 70 -3.88 -12.71 -13.85
N GLY A 71 -4.34 -12.44 -15.09
CA GLY A 71 -4.23 -11.12 -15.70
C GLY A 71 -5.53 -10.31 -15.70
N MET A 72 -6.62 -10.81 -15.11
CA MET A 72 -7.93 -10.16 -15.18
C MET A 72 -8.77 -10.34 -13.92
N VAL A 73 -9.36 -9.23 -13.48
CA VAL A 73 -10.29 -9.19 -12.34
C VAL A 73 -11.57 -8.48 -12.74
N TYR A 74 -12.70 -8.98 -12.27
CA TYR A 74 -13.98 -8.30 -12.36
C TYR A 74 -14.28 -7.62 -11.03
N VAL A 75 -14.51 -6.31 -11.04
CA VAL A 75 -14.79 -5.51 -9.83
C VAL A 75 -16.19 -4.94 -9.94
N PHE A 76 -16.99 -5.03 -8.89
CA PHE A 76 -18.39 -4.59 -8.89
C PHE A 76 -18.73 -3.78 -7.64
N GLY A 77 -19.56 -2.74 -7.84
CA GLY A 77 -19.97 -1.82 -6.79
C GLY A 77 -21.11 -2.38 -5.95
N LEU A 78 -20.94 -2.36 -4.63
CA LEU A 78 -21.93 -2.85 -3.66
C LEU A 78 -22.66 -1.69 -2.96
N LYS A 79 -21.92 -0.69 -2.50
CA LYS A 79 -22.46 0.47 -1.76
C LYS A 79 -21.74 1.75 -2.16
N PRO A 80 -22.44 2.90 -2.17
CA PRO A 80 -21.79 4.17 -2.46
C PRO A 80 -20.63 4.47 -1.50
N GLY A 81 -19.51 4.93 -2.05
CA GLY A 81 -18.31 5.18 -1.26
C GLY A 81 -17.04 5.27 -2.11
N LEU A 82 -15.91 5.39 -1.43
CA LEU A 82 -14.58 5.36 -2.03
C LEU A 82 -13.81 4.18 -1.47
N THR A 83 -13.25 3.36 -2.35
CA THR A 83 -12.35 2.26 -2.01
C THR A 83 -11.21 2.21 -3.00
N ASN A 84 -10.21 1.38 -2.76
CA ASN A 84 -9.09 1.21 -3.67
C ASN A 84 -8.71 -0.25 -3.81
N LEU A 85 -8.17 -0.57 -4.98
CA LEU A 85 -7.61 -1.87 -5.31
C LEU A 85 -6.12 -1.75 -5.50
N ILE A 86 -5.39 -2.76 -5.04
CA ILE A 86 -3.95 -2.93 -5.25
C ILE A 86 -3.75 -4.34 -5.80
N ALA A 87 -3.01 -4.46 -6.90
CA ALA A 87 -2.65 -5.74 -7.47
C ALA A 87 -1.14 -5.93 -7.42
N ILE A 88 -0.69 -7.10 -6.99
CA ILE A 88 0.70 -7.44 -6.70
C ILE A 88 1.10 -8.66 -7.53
N THR A 89 2.25 -8.58 -8.22
CA THR A 89 2.83 -9.70 -8.99
C THR A 89 3.49 -10.72 -8.06
N ALA A 90 3.87 -11.87 -8.61
CA ALA A 90 4.61 -12.90 -7.87
C ALA A 90 5.99 -12.43 -7.36
N ASP A 91 6.58 -11.43 -8.01
CA ASP A 91 7.86 -10.82 -7.61
C ASP A 91 7.67 -9.69 -6.58
N GLU A 92 6.54 -9.69 -5.86
CA GLU A 92 6.17 -8.71 -4.82
C GLU A 92 6.09 -7.25 -5.32
N ARG A 93 5.99 -7.04 -6.64
CA ARG A 93 5.87 -5.71 -7.26
C ARG A 93 4.40 -5.29 -7.35
N VAL A 94 4.10 -4.03 -7.02
CA VAL A 94 2.79 -3.43 -7.29
C VAL A 94 2.64 -3.27 -8.80
N GLU A 95 1.72 -4.02 -9.41
CA GLU A 95 1.43 -3.95 -10.84
C GLU A 95 0.41 -2.85 -11.14
N ALA A 96 -0.62 -2.74 -10.30
CA ALA A 96 -1.68 -1.78 -10.51
C ALA A 96 -2.20 -1.22 -9.18
N THR A 97 -2.65 0.02 -9.24
CA THR A 97 -3.45 0.63 -8.18
C THR A 97 -4.57 1.44 -8.81
N ALA A 98 -5.80 1.24 -8.32
CA ALA A 98 -6.97 1.97 -8.79
C ALA A 98 -7.80 2.46 -7.60
N GLN A 99 -8.46 3.61 -7.75
CA GLN A 99 -9.47 4.07 -6.82
C GLN A 99 -10.85 3.86 -7.46
N PHE A 100 -11.78 3.27 -6.72
CA PHE A 100 -13.17 3.13 -7.15
C PHE A 100 -14.03 4.13 -6.42
N ARG A 101 -14.74 4.96 -7.19
CA ARG A 101 -15.83 5.80 -6.70
C ARG A 101 -17.13 5.10 -7.02
N VAL A 102 -17.74 4.52 -6.00
CA VAL A 102 -19.04 3.89 -6.14
C VAL A 102 -20.11 4.95 -5.97
N THR A 103 -20.89 5.16 -7.02
CA THR A 103 -21.98 6.14 -7.04
C THR A 103 -23.33 5.44 -7.01
N PRO A 104 -24.36 6.03 -6.39
CA PRO A 104 -25.74 5.61 -6.64
C PRO A 104 -26.04 5.70 -8.15
N ASP A 105 -26.87 4.78 -8.67
CA ASP A 105 -27.46 4.89 -10.00
C ASP A 105 -28.42 6.10 -10.09
#